data_AF-R4VWM1-F1
#
_entry.id   AF-R4VWM1-F1
#
_cell.length_a   1.000
_cell.length_b   1.000
_cell.length_c   1.000
_cell.angle_alpha   90.00
_cell.angle_beta   90.00
_cell.angle_gamma   90.00
#
_symmetry.space_group_name_H-M   'P 1'
#
loop_
_entity.id
_entity.type
_entity.pdbx_description
1 polymer ?
#
loop_
_entity_poly.entity_id
_entity_poly.type
_entity_poly.pdbx_seq_one_letter_code
_entity_poly.pdbx_strand_id
1 'polypeptide(L)'
;MASERSTTDGNLGIDEFERHVEDLDRDRVEILDCSGNDGLGAARGANQHVSTPADLTGISIGMAKQFKALPTHRLDGLRYGLDSVSTLLQFLDVQTVFKFLHVYTARVEDTDGLGVVTFTGEAHDAQARNTILGQFDAVIRLRETDAGDREVQIRGDGVAPTGWIPFPYGSPTA
;
A
#
# COMPACT_ATOMS: atom_id res chain seq x y z
N MET A 1 -16.68 24.84 -7.63
CA MET A 1 -17.28 23.61 -7.10
C MET A 1 -16.12 22.72 -6.67
N ALA A 2 -15.84 22.70 -5.37
CA ALA A 2 -14.76 21.89 -4.81
C ALA A 2 -15.21 20.42 -4.80
N SER A 3 -14.45 19.56 -5.48
CA SER A 3 -14.57 18.12 -5.33
C SER A 3 -13.83 17.75 -4.04
N GLU A 4 -14.60 17.71 -2.96
CA GLU A 4 -14.21 17.18 -1.66
C GLU A 4 -14.71 15.75 -1.59
N ARG A 5 -13.78 14.78 -1.55
CA ARG A 5 -13.85 13.43 -0.97
C ARG A 5 -12.73 12.57 -1.54
N SER A 6 -11.64 12.44 -0.80
CA SER A 6 -10.86 11.20 -0.82
C SER A 6 -10.38 10.90 0.59
N THR A 7 -11.36 10.68 1.48
CA THR A 7 -11.16 9.70 2.54
C THR A 7 -11.38 8.37 1.85
N THR A 8 -10.32 7.60 1.65
CA THR A 8 -10.42 6.24 1.12
C THR A 8 -11.29 5.44 2.07
N ASP A 9 -12.56 5.29 1.73
CA ASP A 9 -13.48 4.39 2.43
C ASP A 9 -12.98 2.95 2.22
N GLY A 10 -12.08 2.53 3.10
CA GLY A 10 -11.97 1.18 3.65
C GLY A 10 -11.58 0.00 2.75
N ASN A 11 -11.56 0.08 1.42
CA ASN A 11 -11.04 -1.03 0.62
C ASN A 11 -10.61 -0.59 -0.80
N LEU A 12 -9.31 -0.72 -1.11
CA LEU A 12 -8.79 -0.55 -2.47
C LEU A 12 -9.29 -1.70 -3.37
N GLY A 13 -10.41 -1.48 -4.05
CA GLY A 13 -10.92 -2.36 -5.10
C GLY A 13 -10.46 -1.94 -6.50
N ILE A 14 -10.79 -2.76 -7.50
CA ILE A 14 -10.48 -2.48 -8.92
C ILE A 14 -11.03 -1.12 -9.38
N ASP A 15 -12.21 -0.73 -8.88
CA ASP A 15 -12.88 0.54 -9.18
C ASP A 15 -12.00 1.76 -8.83
N GLU A 16 -11.09 1.66 -7.83
CA GLU A 16 -10.15 2.74 -7.51
C GLU A 16 -9.08 2.93 -8.57
N PHE A 17 -8.56 1.81 -9.09
CA PHE A 17 -7.56 1.82 -10.14
C PHE A 17 -8.15 2.36 -11.44
N GLU A 18 -9.37 1.96 -11.79
CA GLU A 18 -10.07 2.44 -12.99
C GLU A 18 -10.34 3.96 -12.97
N ARG A 19 -10.48 4.54 -11.78
CA ARG A 19 -10.64 5.99 -11.63
C ARG A 19 -9.36 6.77 -11.92
N HIS A 20 -8.19 6.16 -11.76
CA HIS A 20 -6.90 6.84 -11.82
C HIS A 20 -6.01 6.39 -12.99
N VAL A 21 -6.32 5.26 -13.61
CA VAL A 21 -5.56 4.68 -14.73
C VAL A 21 -6.47 4.57 -15.94
N GLU A 22 -6.23 5.45 -16.92
CA GLU A 22 -6.87 5.37 -18.23
C GLU A 22 -6.48 4.04 -18.92
N ASP A 23 -7.45 3.38 -19.55
CA ASP A 23 -7.28 2.10 -20.26
C ASP A 23 -6.66 0.96 -19.42
N LEU A 24 -7.07 0.84 -18.15
CA LEU A 24 -6.64 -0.25 -17.27
C LEU A 24 -6.90 -1.64 -17.89
N ASP A 25 -5.82 -2.35 -18.23
CA ASP A 25 -5.89 -3.76 -18.64
C ASP A 25 -6.12 -4.65 -17.41
N ARG A 26 -7.38 -5.05 -17.20
CA ARG A 26 -7.80 -5.85 -16.04
C ARG A 26 -7.09 -7.21 -15.96
N ASP A 27 -6.60 -7.76 -17.08
CA ASP A 27 -5.86 -9.02 -17.10
C ASP A 27 -4.45 -8.89 -16.49
N ARG A 28 -4.02 -7.66 -16.16
CA ARG A 28 -2.74 -7.35 -15.52
C ARG A 28 -2.88 -6.97 -14.05
N VAL A 29 -4.09 -7.03 -13.49
CA VAL A 29 -4.36 -6.62 -12.11
C VAL A 29 -4.87 -7.82 -11.33
N GLU A 30 -4.18 -8.11 -10.23
CA GLU A 30 -4.57 -9.13 -9.28
C GLU A 30 -4.83 -8.48 -7.92
N ILE A 31 -5.99 -8.75 -7.32
CA ILE A 31 -6.38 -8.17 -6.03
C ILE A 31 -6.64 -9.30 -5.03
N LEU A 32 -5.86 -9.30 -3.95
CA LEU A 32 -6.02 -10.22 -2.81
C LEU A 32 -6.70 -9.46 -1.68
N ASP A 33 -7.93 -9.84 -1.35
CA ASP A 33 -8.63 -9.23 -0.24
C ASP A 33 -8.12 -9.80 1.09
N CYS A 34 -7.43 -8.94 1.86
CA CYS A 34 -6.89 -9.28 3.17
C CYS A 34 -7.79 -8.86 4.34
N SER A 35 -8.94 -8.25 4.09
CA SER A 35 -9.80 -7.68 5.14
C SER A 35 -10.51 -8.72 6.00
N GLY A 36 -10.64 -9.97 5.51
CA GLY A 36 -11.43 -11.02 6.15
C GLY A 36 -12.95 -10.83 5.99
N ASN A 37 -13.37 -9.93 5.09
CA ASN A 37 -14.78 -9.67 4.82
C ASN A 37 -15.25 -10.52 3.64
N ASP A 38 -16.31 -11.30 3.81
CA ASP A 38 -16.86 -12.21 2.79
C ASP A 38 -18.15 -11.70 2.12
N GLY A 39 -18.43 -10.39 2.22
CA GLY A 39 -19.66 -9.78 1.72
C GLY A 39 -19.54 -8.34 1.20
N LEU A 40 -20.43 -7.45 1.65
CA LEU A 40 -20.59 -6.08 1.13
C LEU A 40 -19.36 -5.16 1.26
N GLY A 41 -18.36 -5.55 2.05
CA GLY A 41 -17.10 -4.81 2.17
C GLY A 41 -15.89 -5.59 1.66
N ALA A 42 -16.09 -6.64 0.87
CA ALA A 42 -15.00 -7.27 0.13
C ALA A 42 -14.49 -6.34 -0.98
N ALA A 43 -13.19 -6.43 -1.28
CA ALA A 43 -12.56 -5.63 -2.33
C ALA A 43 -13.14 -6.04 -3.69
N ARG A 44 -13.82 -5.11 -4.36
CA ARG A 44 -14.36 -5.36 -5.70
C ARG A 44 -13.25 -5.74 -6.66
N GLY A 45 -13.47 -6.77 -7.45
CA GLY A 45 -12.45 -7.31 -8.37
C GLY A 45 -11.38 -8.17 -7.70
N ALA A 46 -11.49 -8.45 -6.39
CA ALA A 46 -10.66 -9.44 -5.73
C ALA A 46 -10.86 -10.83 -6.34
N ASN A 47 -9.75 -11.48 -6.68
CA ASN A 47 -9.73 -12.81 -7.25
C ASN A 47 -9.27 -13.88 -6.24
N GLN A 48 -8.76 -13.44 -5.09
CA GLN A 48 -8.43 -14.24 -3.93
C GLN A 48 -8.84 -13.47 -2.68
N HIS A 49 -9.13 -14.20 -1.60
CA HIS A 49 -9.41 -13.65 -0.28
C HIS A 49 -8.71 -14.49 0.79
N VAL A 50 -8.44 -13.88 1.95
CA VAL A 50 -8.11 -14.61 3.18
C VAL A 50 -9.19 -14.39 4.22
N SER A 51 -9.31 -15.34 5.16
CA SER A 51 -10.37 -15.29 6.17
C SER A 51 -10.16 -14.21 7.24
N THR A 52 -8.93 -13.70 7.40
CA THR A 52 -8.61 -12.66 8.38
C THR A 52 -7.29 -11.97 8.01
N PRO A 53 -7.09 -10.69 8.36
CA PRO A 53 -5.80 -10.03 8.23
C PRO A 53 -4.67 -10.73 9.02
N ALA A 54 -5.01 -11.52 10.03
CA ALA A 54 -4.03 -12.30 10.80
C ALA A 54 -3.46 -13.52 10.03
N ASP A 55 -4.07 -13.92 8.91
CA ASP A 55 -3.67 -15.10 8.13
C ASP A 55 -2.50 -14.77 7.19
N LEU A 56 -1.34 -14.48 7.79
CA LEU A 56 -0.11 -14.17 7.05
C LEU A 56 0.32 -15.29 6.09
N THR A 57 -0.02 -16.54 6.43
CA THR A 57 0.25 -17.70 5.57
C THR A 57 -0.64 -17.67 4.34
N GLY A 58 -1.94 -17.47 4.53
CA GLY A 58 -2.90 -17.29 3.44
C GLY A 58 -2.54 -16.13 2.54
N ILE A 59 -2.10 -15.00 3.13
CA ILE A 59 -1.65 -13.82 2.38
C ILE A 59 -0.46 -14.17 1.48
N SER A 60 0.57 -14.82 2.06
CA SER A 60 1.77 -15.22 1.34
C SER A 60 1.49 -16.21 0.21
N ILE A 61 0.58 -17.18 0.44
CA ILE A 61 0.15 -18.14 -0.58
C ILE A 61 -0.67 -17.44 -1.67
N GLY A 62 -1.57 -16.53 -1.31
CA GLY A 62 -2.38 -15.74 -2.23
C GLY A 62 -1.52 -14.94 -3.19
N MET A 63 -0.58 -14.16 -2.65
CA MET A 63 0.41 -13.40 -3.43
C MET A 63 1.20 -14.30 -4.39
N ALA A 64 1.63 -15.48 -3.93
CA ALA A 64 2.35 -16.44 -4.78
C ALA A 64 1.49 -17.01 -5.92
N LYS A 65 0.18 -17.17 -5.72
CA LYS A 65 -0.76 -17.61 -6.76
C LYS A 65 -0.99 -16.49 -7.79
N GLN A 66 -1.23 -15.28 -7.34
CA GLN A 66 -1.45 -14.11 -8.20
C GLN A 66 -0.26 -13.84 -9.11
N PHE A 67 0.95 -13.88 -8.54
CA PHE A 67 2.17 -13.76 -9.33
C PHE A 67 2.28 -14.81 -10.46
N LYS A 68 1.80 -16.04 -10.22
CA LYS A 68 1.78 -17.10 -11.26
C LYS A 68 0.67 -16.91 -12.29
N ALA A 69 -0.41 -16.24 -11.93
CA ALA A 69 -1.55 -15.98 -12.80
C ALA A 69 -1.26 -14.82 -13.77
N LEU A 70 -0.47 -13.84 -13.34
CA LEU A 70 -0.10 -12.69 -14.19
C LEU A 70 0.67 -13.14 -15.44
N PRO A 71 0.38 -12.54 -16.60
CA PRO A 71 1.13 -12.78 -17.83
C PRO A 71 2.47 -12.03 -17.79
N THR A 72 3.37 -12.41 -16.87
CA THR A 72 4.60 -11.66 -16.52
C THR A 72 5.48 -11.31 -17.71
N HIS A 73 5.51 -12.15 -18.75
CA HIS A 73 6.20 -11.89 -20.03
C HIS A 73 5.64 -10.71 -20.86
N ARG A 74 4.48 -10.16 -20.47
CA ARG A 74 3.80 -9.01 -21.10
C ARG A 74 3.80 -7.76 -20.21
N LEU A 75 4.49 -7.82 -19.06
CA LEU A 75 4.56 -6.72 -18.10
C LEU A 75 5.92 -6.02 -18.19
N ASP A 76 5.92 -4.70 -18.12
CA ASP A 76 7.14 -3.88 -18.07
C ASP A 76 7.74 -3.78 -16.65
N GLY A 77 7.36 -4.71 -15.77
CA GLY A 77 7.73 -4.75 -14.36
C GLY A 77 6.53 -5.02 -13.45
N LEU A 78 6.80 -5.58 -12.27
CA LEU A 78 5.77 -5.89 -11.28
C LEU A 78 5.63 -4.76 -10.26
N ARG A 79 4.39 -4.40 -9.99
CA ARG A 79 4.02 -3.40 -8.99
C ARG A 79 3.22 -4.09 -7.89
N TYR A 80 3.68 -3.94 -6.66
CA TYR A 80 3.06 -4.52 -5.48
C TYR A 80 2.40 -3.43 -4.65
N GLY A 81 1.20 -3.72 -4.16
CA GLY A 81 0.48 -2.87 -3.22
C GLY A 81 0.18 -3.65 -1.94
N LEU A 82 0.34 -2.99 -0.78
CA LEU A 82 -0.18 -3.48 0.50
C LEU A 82 -0.90 -2.34 1.22
N ASP A 83 -2.21 -2.48 1.37
CA ASP A 83 -3.08 -1.51 2.05
C ASP A 83 -3.91 -2.19 3.14
N SER A 84 -3.62 -2.03 4.43
CA SER A 84 -2.50 -1.30 5.03
C SER A 84 -1.75 -2.16 6.05
N VAL A 85 -0.49 -1.83 6.34
CA VAL A 85 0.26 -2.46 7.44
C VAL A 85 -0.37 -2.18 8.79
N SER A 86 -0.99 -1.00 8.94
CA SER A 86 -1.73 -0.65 10.16
C SER A 86 -2.90 -1.60 10.42
N THR A 87 -3.52 -2.17 9.39
CA THR A 87 -4.53 -3.22 9.55
C THR A 87 -3.89 -4.49 10.14
N LEU A 88 -2.74 -4.93 9.64
CA LEU A 88 -2.06 -6.11 10.20
C LEU A 88 -1.71 -5.94 11.69
N LEU A 89 -1.23 -4.75 12.07
CA LEU A 89 -0.87 -4.40 13.45
C LEU A 89 -2.07 -4.31 14.40
N GLN A 90 -3.32 -4.28 13.90
CA GLN A 90 -4.51 -4.40 14.76
C GLN A 90 -4.73 -5.83 15.25
N PHE A 91 -4.24 -6.84 14.51
CA PHE A 91 -4.46 -8.26 14.81
C PHE A 91 -3.20 -8.97 15.31
N LEU A 92 -2.03 -8.43 15.00
CA LEU A 92 -0.73 -9.07 15.21
C LEU A 92 0.24 -8.13 15.92
N ASP A 93 1.17 -8.69 16.68
CA ASP A 93 2.23 -7.91 17.30
C ASP A 93 3.25 -7.38 16.27
N VAL A 94 3.97 -6.33 16.65
CA VAL A 94 4.96 -5.64 15.80
C VAL A 94 6.05 -6.58 15.29
N GLN A 95 6.52 -7.55 16.09
CA GLN A 95 7.58 -8.46 15.67
C GLN A 95 7.08 -9.45 14.62
N THR A 96 5.85 -9.92 14.75
CA THR A 96 5.19 -10.80 13.79
C THR A 96 4.98 -10.06 12.46
N VAL A 97 4.46 -8.83 12.50
CA VAL A 97 4.29 -8.01 11.29
C VAL A 97 5.64 -7.66 10.64
N PHE A 98 6.65 -7.33 11.44
CA PHE A 98 8.01 -7.07 10.95
C PHE A 98 8.58 -8.27 10.18
N LYS A 99 8.49 -9.49 10.74
CA LYS A 99 8.96 -10.71 10.06
C LYS A 99 8.21 -10.99 8.77
N PHE A 100 6.90 -10.76 8.76
CA PHE A 100 6.11 -10.88 7.54
C PHE A 100 6.56 -9.88 6.48
N LEU A 101 6.71 -8.61 6.84
CA LEU A 101 7.17 -7.58 5.92
C LEU A 101 8.56 -7.88 5.38
N HIS A 102 9.47 -8.39 6.21
CA HIS A 102 10.79 -8.82 5.77
C HIS A 102 10.73 -9.85 4.64
N VAL A 103 9.85 -10.85 4.75
CA VAL A 103 9.64 -11.86 3.70
C VAL A 103 8.92 -11.27 2.49
N TYR A 104 7.94 -10.41 2.72
CA TYR A 104 7.19 -9.73 1.67
C TYR A 104 8.10 -8.87 0.80
N THR A 105 8.91 -8.00 1.41
CA THR A 105 9.81 -7.08 0.68
C THR A 105 10.92 -7.83 -0.04
N ALA A 106 11.50 -8.86 0.57
CA ALA A 106 12.46 -9.74 -0.12
C ALA A 106 11.86 -10.37 -1.39
N ARG A 107 10.59 -10.75 -1.35
CA ARG A 107 9.90 -11.29 -2.53
C ARG A 107 9.61 -10.24 -3.60
N VAL A 108 9.36 -8.99 -3.20
CA VAL A 108 9.25 -7.87 -4.15
C VAL A 108 10.59 -7.64 -4.84
N GLU A 109 11.68 -7.62 -4.07
CA GLU A 109 13.06 -7.49 -4.56
C GLU A 109 13.45 -8.62 -5.52
N ASP A 110 13.14 -9.89 -5.19
CA ASP A 110 13.38 -11.07 -6.04
C ASP A 110 12.74 -10.97 -7.43
N THR A 111 11.76 -10.09 -7.60
CA THR A 111 11.05 -9.87 -8.86
C THR A 111 11.45 -8.59 -9.58
N ASP A 112 12.47 -7.88 -9.07
CA ASP A 112 12.85 -6.53 -9.52
C ASP A 112 11.63 -5.57 -9.54
N GLY A 113 10.73 -5.76 -8.57
CA GLY A 113 9.45 -5.09 -8.49
C GLY A 113 9.49 -3.82 -7.63
N LEU A 114 8.53 -2.93 -7.84
CA LEU A 114 8.30 -1.80 -6.93
C LEU A 114 7.15 -2.13 -5.97
N GLY A 115 7.38 -2.02 -4.67
CA GLY A 115 6.35 -2.11 -3.63
C GLY A 115 5.90 -0.74 -3.12
N VAL A 116 4.59 -0.53 -3.02
CA VAL A 116 3.98 0.61 -2.33
C VAL A 116 3.14 0.08 -1.18
N VAL A 117 3.39 0.60 0.02
CA VAL A 117 2.73 0.14 1.24
C VAL A 117 2.21 1.35 2.02
N THR A 118 0.97 1.26 2.50
CA THR A 118 0.36 2.30 3.32
C THR A 118 0.51 1.98 4.81
N PHE A 119 0.71 3.03 5.61
CA PHE A 119 0.91 2.93 7.05
C PHE A 119 0.42 4.20 7.76
N THR A 120 -0.51 4.05 8.70
CA THR A 120 -1.06 5.16 9.49
C THR A 120 -0.15 5.42 10.70
N GLY A 121 0.81 6.33 10.51
CA GLY A 121 1.94 6.48 11.45
C GLY A 121 1.63 7.04 12.84
N GLU A 122 0.47 7.64 13.05
CA GLU A 122 0.04 8.18 14.36
C GLU A 122 -0.68 7.15 15.23
N ALA A 123 -1.12 6.03 14.64
CA ALA A 123 -1.81 4.95 15.34
C ALA A 123 -0.88 4.05 16.17
N HIS A 124 0.44 4.24 16.05
CA HIS A 124 1.44 3.36 16.65
C HIS A 124 2.49 4.19 17.40
N ASP A 125 3.07 3.61 18.45
CA ASP A 125 4.15 4.26 19.18
C ASP A 125 5.40 4.45 18.31
N ALA A 126 6.30 5.35 18.73
CA ALA A 126 7.47 5.71 17.94
C ALA A 126 8.43 4.53 17.71
N GLN A 127 8.53 3.59 18.65
CA GLN A 127 9.41 2.43 18.54
C GLN A 127 8.86 1.44 17.51
N ALA A 128 7.57 1.11 17.60
CA ALA A 128 6.87 0.24 16.66
C ALA A 128 6.94 0.81 15.25
N ARG A 129 6.62 2.11 15.10
CA ARG A 129 6.73 2.82 13.82
C ARG A 129 8.13 2.72 13.23
N ASN A 130 9.17 3.08 13.99
CA ASN A 130 10.54 3.07 13.46
C ASN A 130 10.99 1.65 13.07
N THR A 131 10.54 0.63 13.83
CA THR A 131 10.80 -0.78 13.52
C THR A 131 10.18 -1.18 12.19
N ILE A 132 8.92 -0.83 11.95
CA ILE A 132 8.20 -1.13 10.71
C ILE A 132 8.77 -0.34 9.52
N LEU A 133 9.02 0.97 9.70
CA LEU A 133 9.56 1.82 8.64
C LEU A 133 10.95 1.38 8.18
N GLY A 134 11.73 0.74 9.06
CA GLY A 134 13.04 0.17 8.70
C GLY A 134 12.98 -1.04 7.75
N GLN A 135 11.80 -1.46 7.28
CA GLN A 135 11.65 -2.48 6.24
C GLN A 135 11.54 -1.91 4.82
N PHE A 136 11.56 -0.58 4.67
CA PHE A 136 11.35 0.08 3.39
C PHE A 136 12.52 1.01 3.06
N ASP A 137 12.89 1.06 1.78
CA ASP A 137 13.98 1.90 1.28
C ASP A 137 13.63 3.40 1.28
N ALA A 138 12.33 3.71 1.20
CA ALA A 138 11.82 5.07 1.20
C ALA A 138 10.50 5.20 1.97
N VAL A 139 10.31 6.36 2.59
CA VAL A 139 9.12 6.74 3.33
C VAL A 139 8.64 8.10 2.83
N ILE A 140 7.42 8.12 2.30
CA ILE A 140 6.69 9.33 1.95
C ILE A 140 5.69 9.59 3.08
N ARG A 141 5.85 10.71 3.78
CA ARG A 141 4.92 11.16 4.81
C ARG A 141 4.02 12.23 4.25
N LEU A 142 2.73 12.08 4.47
CA LEU A 142 1.71 13.08 4.17
C LEU A 142 1.17 13.63 5.48
N ARG A 143 0.91 14.94 5.52
CA ARG A 143 0.19 15.57 6.62
C ARG A 143 -0.72 16.68 6.10
N GLU A 144 -1.75 16.96 6.88
CA GLU A 144 -2.55 18.17 6.76
C GLU A 144 -2.18 19.09 7.94
N THR A 145 -2.02 20.39 7.67
CA THR A 145 -1.76 21.38 8.72
C THR A 145 -3.07 21.88 9.33
N ASP A 146 -3.00 22.55 10.47
CA ASP A 146 -4.18 23.18 11.09
C ASP A 146 -4.87 24.22 10.18
N ALA A 147 -4.15 24.73 9.16
CA ALA A 147 -4.69 25.65 8.16
C ALA A 147 -5.40 24.94 6.99
N GLY A 148 -5.39 23.61 6.94
CA GLY A 148 -5.92 22.80 5.84
C GLY A 148 -4.95 22.62 4.66
N ASP A 149 -3.72 23.11 4.78
CA ASP A 149 -2.69 22.89 3.76
C ASP A 149 -2.15 21.46 3.84
N ARG A 150 -1.93 20.83 2.68
CA ARG A 150 -1.32 19.50 2.61
C ARG A 150 0.18 19.64 2.37
N GLU A 151 0.95 18.82 3.07
CA GLU A 151 2.40 18.79 2.93
C GLU A 151 2.89 17.35 2.81
N VAL A 152 4.00 17.19 2.08
CA VAL A 152 4.70 15.93 1.92
C VAL A 152 6.12 16.05 2.45
N GLN A 153 6.64 14.95 2.98
CA GLN A 153 8.05 14.81 3.30
C GLN A 153 8.56 13.47 2.80
N ILE A 154 9.70 13.48 2.13
CA ILE A 154 10.31 12.30 1.53
C ILE A 154 11.63 12.02 2.24
N ARG A 155 11.83 10.75 2.59
CA ARG A 155 13.09 10.21 3.10
C ARG A 155 13.33 8.88 2.43
N GLY A 156 14.57 8.57 2.07
CA GLY A 156 14.90 7.26 1.54
C GLY A 156 16.32 7.18 1.03
N ASP A 157 16.72 5.97 0.66
CA ASP A 157 18.03 5.72 0.12
C ASP A 157 18.20 6.43 -1.23
N GLY A 158 19.35 7.08 -1.42
CA GLY A 158 19.64 7.87 -2.62
C GLY A 158 18.86 9.19 -2.76
N VAL A 159 17.98 9.54 -1.80
CA VAL A 159 17.21 10.79 -1.81
C VAL A 159 17.61 11.65 -0.61
N ALA A 160 18.04 12.89 -0.86
CA ALA A 160 18.30 13.84 0.21
C ALA A 160 17.01 14.05 1.04
N PRO A 161 17.04 13.84 2.37
CA PRO A 161 15.86 14.01 3.21
C PRO A 161 15.26 15.41 3.02
N THR A 162 13.97 15.49 2.71
CA THR A 162 13.31 16.77 2.54
C THR A 162 12.85 17.34 3.88
N GLY A 163 12.66 18.66 3.93
CA GLY A 163 11.71 19.26 4.88
C GLY A 163 10.27 18.87 4.52
N TRP A 164 9.31 19.38 5.27
CA TRP A 164 7.93 19.40 4.81
C TRP A 164 7.82 20.39 3.65
N ILE A 165 7.24 19.96 2.53
CA ILE A 165 7.02 20.78 1.34
C ILE A 165 5.54 20.74 0.95
N PRO A 166 4.97 21.82 0.39
CA PRO A 166 3.57 21.87 -0.02
C PRO A 166 3.19 20.77 -1.02
N PHE A 167 1.96 20.24 -0.90
CA PHE A 167 1.35 19.25 -1.79
C PHE A 167 -0.01 19.72 -2.33
N PRO A 168 -0.30 19.62 -3.65
CA PRO A 168 0.50 18.98 -4.69
C PRO A 168 1.83 19.72 -4.95
N TYR A 169 2.89 18.94 -5.22
CA TYR A 169 4.19 19.51 -5.55
C TYR A 169 4.07 20.24 -6.90
N GLY A 170 4.33 21.54 -6.89
CA GLY A 170 4.10 22.40 -8.04
C GLY A 170 2.60 22.59 -8.31
N SER A 171 1.96 23.50 -7.59
CA SER A 171 0.75 24.12 -8.14
C SER A 171 1.12 24.74 -9.49
N PRO A 172 0.32 24.54 -10.57
CA PRO A 172 0.48 25.36 -11.76
C PRO A 172 0.30 26.80 -11.30
N THR A 173 1.38 27.57 -11.38
CA THR A 173 1.28 29.01 -11.20
C THR A 173 0.67 29.53 -12.50
N ALA A 174 -0.58 29.99 -12.38
CA ALA A 174 -1.45 30.63 -13.38
C ALA A 174 -2.24 29.70 -14.32
#